data_AF-A0AA96HN41-F1
#
_entry.id   AF-A0AA96HN41-F1
#
_cell.length_a   1.000
_cell.length_b   1.000
_cell.length_c   1.000
_cell.angle_alpha   90.00
_cell.angle_beta   90.00
_cell.angle_gamma   90.00
#
_symmetry.space_group_name_H-M   'P 1'
#
loop_
_entity.id
_entity.type
_entity.pdbx_description
1 polymer ?
#
loop_
_entity_poly.entity_id
_entity_poly.type
_entity_poly.pdbx_seq_one_letter_code
_entity_poly.pdbx_strand_id
1 'polypeptide(L)'
;MVTAESVQTAKVLWRQPLWDFSCSLYESEKLKTLLHRLQDEYGANINIIFWCVWLEVNEIDISKETIDDVLIAVDSVSQTTVSKVRELRNHIKSTELFTRVQTKMICKHLSGAELLIEKILIQRLQDLSERFAEVMPDSFDPMSLEFYLEFLGIPASYEKARGIVSYCQKNVA
;
A
#
# COMPACT_ATOMS: atom_id res chain seq x y z
N MET A 1 -34.69 13.11 -30.47
CA MET A 1 -34.84 12.78 -29.04
C MET A 1 -34.03 11.51 -28.79
N VAL A 2 -33.26 11.50 -27.70
CA VAL A 2 -32.26 10.51 -27.27
C VAL A 2 -30.89 10.67 -27.97
N THR A 3 -30.12 11.63 -27.48
CA THR A 3 -28.65 11.67 -27.62
C THR A 3 -28.06 10.54 -26.80
N ALA A 4 -27.26 9.70 -27.46
CA ALA A 4 -26.37 8.76 -26.80
C ALA A 4 -25.30 9.59 -26.05
N GLU A 5 -25.44 9.68 -24.74
CA GLU A 5 -24.38 10.20 -23.88
C GLU A 5 -23.20 9.25 -23.96
N SER A 6 -22.12 9.80 -24.51
CA SER A 6 -20.79 9.23 -24.58
C SER A 6 -20.33 8.71 -23.23
N VAL A 7 -20.15 7.39 -23.13
CA VAL A 7 -19.39 6.77 -22.04
C VAL A 7 -17.96 7.28 -22.15
N GLN A 8 -17.61 8.25 -21.31
CA GLN A 8 -16.25 8.75 -21.12
C GLN A 8 -15.36 7.54 -20.80
N THR A 9 -14.53 7.13 -21.74
CA THR A 9 -13.62 6.00 -21.54
C THR A 9 -12.55 6.47 -20.55
N ALA A 10 -12.61 6.00 -19.31
CA ALA A 10 -11.62 6.32 -18.28
C ALA A 10 -10.22 6.05 -18.85
N LYS A 11 -9.37 7.08 -18.86
CA LYS A 11 -7.99 6.97 -19.32
C LYS A 11 -7.26 6.12 -18.29
N VAL A 12 -6.93 4.88 -18.63
CA VAL A 12 -6.20 3.99 -17.73
C VAL A 12 -4.80 4.57 -17.52
N LEU A 13 -4.51 5.02 -16.30
CA LEU A 13 -3.25 5.70 -15.95
C LEU A 13 -2.09 4.73 -15.64
N TRP A 14 -2.36 3.42 -15.60
CA TRP A 14 -1.40 2.41 -15.17
C TRP A 14 -1.45 1.14 -16.03
N ARG A 15 -0.36 0.39 -16.04
CA ARG A 15 -0.30 -0.91 -16.74
C ARG A 15 -1.00 -2.03 -15.96
N GLN A 16 -0.97 -1.95 -14.64
CA GLN A 16 -1.55 -2.94 -13.74
C GLN A 16 -2.18 -2.27 -12.51
N PRO A 17 -3.32 -2.74 -12.00
CA PRO A 17 -3.94 -2.22 -10.79
C PRO A 17 -3.00 -2.30 -9.58
N LEU A 18 -3.13 -1.38 -8.64
CA LEU A 18 -2.27 -1.31 -7.45
C LEU A 18 -2.34 -2.60 -6.62
N TRP A 19 -3.50 -3.25 -6.58
CA TRP A 19 -3.67 -4.52 -5.88
C TRP A 19 -2.82 -5.64 -6.49
N ASP A 20 -2.89 -5.81 -7.81
CA ASP A 20 -2.16 -6.85 -8.52
C ASP A 20 -0.65 -6.58 -8.45
N PHE A 21 -0.26 -5.30 -8.55
CA PHE A 21 1.10 -4.85 -8.30
C PHE A 21 1.58 -5.24 -6.91
N SER A 22 0.82 -4.90 -5.87
CA SER A 22 1.16 -5.19 -4.47
C SER A 22 1.28 -6.70 -4.22
N CYS A 23 0.41 -7.51 -4.83
CA CYS A 23 0.48 -8.97 -4.77
C CYS A 23 1.78 -9.51 -5.39
N SER A 24 2.16 -9.00 -6.57
CA SER A 24 3.39 -9.42 -7.26
C SER A 24 4.66 -9.07 -6.46
N LEU A 25 4.68 -7.92 -5.77
CA LEU A 25 5.79 -7.53 -4.92
C LEU A 25 5.95 -8.43 -3.70
N TYR A 26 4.84 -8.94 -3.17
CA TYR A 26 4.85 -9.84 -2.03
C TYR A 26 5.37 -11.25 -2.36
N GLU A 27 5.50 -11.63 -3.62
CA GLU A 27 6.12 -12.90 -4.03
C GLU A 27 7.63 -12.91 -3.75
N SER A 28 8.25 -11.73 -3.60
CA SER A 28 9.66 -11.59 -3.28
C SER A 28 9.92 -11.68 -1.77
N GLU A 29 10.48 -12.81 -1.31
CA GLU A 29 10.86 -13.00 0.10
C GLU A 29 11.89 -11.95 0.58
N LYS A 30 12.74 -11.46 -0.32
CA LYS A 30 13.69 -10.38 -0.01
C LYS A 30 12.97 -9.07 0.29
N LEU A 31 12.03 -8.66 -0.56
CA LEU A 31 11.25 -7.44 -0.33
C LEU A 31 10.37 -7.57 0.92
N LYS A 32 9.72 -8.71 1.09
CA LYS A 32 8.87 -9.00 2.25
C LYS A 32 9.63 -8.83 3.57
N THR A 33 10.85 -9.35 3.64
CA THR A 33 11.71 -9.17 4.83
C THR A 33 12.05 -7.70 5.08
N LEU A 34 12.35 -6.94 4.02
CA LEU A 34 12.63 -5.51 4.13
C LEU A 34 11.38 -4.71 4.57
N LEU A 35 10.23 -4.98 3.96
CA LEU A 35 8.95 -4.30 4.27
C LEU A 35 8.50 -4.60 5.69
N HIS A 36 8.63 -5.84 6.16
CA HIS A 36 8.36 -6.19 7.55
C HIS A 36 9.28 -5.42 8.50
N ARG A 37 10.58 -5.31 8.21
CA ARG A 37 11.49 -4.50 9.04
C ARG A 37 11.09 -3.02 9.07
N LEU A 38 10.71 -2.43 7.92
CA LEU A 38 10.27 -1.04 7.86
C LEU A 38 8.99 -0.83 8.69
N GLN A 39 8.07 -1.78 8.64
CA GLN A 39 6.87 -1.78 9.46
C GLN A 39 7.18 -1.91 10.96
N ASP A 40 7.99 -2.89 11.34
CA ASP A 40 8.25 -3.22 12.75
C ASP A 40 9.16 -2.17 13.43
N GLU A 41 10.18 -1.65 12.74
CA GLU A 41 11.16 -0.72 13.31
C GLU A 41 10.68 0.75 13.27
N TYR A 42 9.91 1.14 12.23
CA TYR A 42 9.58 2.54 11.97
C TYR A 42 8.07 2.80 11.87
N GLY A 43 7.22 1.80 12.08
CA GLY A 43 5.77 1.93 11.94
C GLY A 43 5.32 2.19 10.51
N ALA A 44 6.17 1.92 9.51
CA ALA A 44 5.86 2.23 8.13
C ALA A 44 4.62 1.46 7.64
N ASN A 45 3.73 2.17 6.95
CA ASN A 45 2.52 1.57 6.41
C ASN A 45 2.82 0.94 5.05
N ILE A 46 2.82 -0.39 5.00
CA ILE A 46 3.20 -1.14 3.80
C ILE A 46 2.30 -0.78 2.60
N ASN A 47 1.01 -0.49 2.81
CA ASN A 47 0.10 -0.10 1.73
C ASN A 47 0.50 1.24 1.11
N ILE A 48 1.00 2.18 1.91
CA ILE A 48 1.51 3.47 1.43
C ILE A 48 2.83 3.27 0.68
N ILE A 49 3.72 2.39 1.16
CA ILE A 49 4.95 2.04 0.44
C ILE A 49 4.62 1.50 -0.95
N PHE A 50 3.70 0.54 -1.06
CA PHE A 50 3.31 -0.01 -2.37
C PHE A 50 2.72 1.04 -3.28
N TRP A 51 1.90 1.93 -2.73
CA TRP A 51 1.31 3.03 -3.46
C TRP A 51 2.38 3.98 -4.03
N CYS A 52 3.32 4.45 -3.20
CA CYS A 52 4.42 5.31 -3.67
C CYS A 52 5.24 4.66 -4.79
N VAL A 53 5.60 3.39 -4.63
CA VAL A 53 6.37 2.66 -5.66
C VAL A 53 5.55 2.51 -6.94
N TRP A 54 4.25 2.22 -6.84
CA TRP A 54 3.37 2.08 -7.98
C TRP A 54 3.20 3.40 -8.74
N LEU A 55 3.12 4.53 -8.04
CA LEU A 55 3.11 5.86 -8.67
C LEU A 55 4.38 6.10 -9.47
N GLU A 56 5.55 5.85 -8.86
CA GLU A 56 6.84 6.02 -9.54
C GLU A 56 7.01 5.10 -10.75
N VAL A 57 6.56 3.85 -10.66
CA VAL A 57 6.66 2.87 -11.76
C VAL A 57 5.74 3.22 -12.94
N ASN A 58 4.58 3.83 -12.66
CA ASN A 58 3.63 4.25 -13.69
C ASN A 58 3.81 5.72 -14.11
N GLU A 59 4.84 6.41 -13.60
CA GLU A 59 5.11 7.83 -13.89
C GLU A 59 3.89 8.72 -13.61
N ILE A 60 3.19 8.44 -12.51
CA ILE A 60 2.02 9.20 -12.06
C ILE A 60 2.49 10.27 -11.07
N ASP A 61 2.48 11.52 -11.53
CA ASP A 61 2.85 12.68 -10.72
C ASP A 61 1.67 13.11 -9.82
N ILE A 62 1.88 13.04 -8.51
CA ILE A 62 0.94 13.55 -7.50
C ILE A 62 1.70 14.50 -6.59
N SER A 63 1.07 15.62 -6.20
CA SER A 63 1.68 16.59 -5.28
C SER A 63 2.00 15.97 -3.92
N LYS A 64 3.13 16.38 -3.33
CA LYS A 64 3.51 16.01 -1.95
C LYS A 64 2.52 16.52 -0.90
N GLU A 65 1.78 17.60 -1.19
CA GLU A 65 0.73 18.13 -0.30
C GLU A 65 -0.39 17.11 -0.07
N THR A 66 -0.56 16.16 -0.99
CA THR A 66 -1.56 15.11 -0.91
C THR A 66 -1.23 14.04 0.13
N ILE A 67 0.02 13.98 0.62
CA ILE A 67 0.44 12.94 1.55
C ILE A 67 -0.34 13.00 2.86
N ASP A 68 -0.68 14.20 3.35
CA ASP A 68 -1.35 14.37 4.64
C ASP A 68 -2.77 13.78 4.58
N ASP A 69 -3.51 14.05 3.50
CA ASP A 69 -4.85 13.49 3.29
C ASP A 69 -4.81 11.96 3.17
N VAL A 70 -3.80 11.43 2.49
CA VAL A 70 -3.60 9.98 2.33
C VAL A 70 -3.24 9.33 3.67
N LEU A 71 -2.32 9.93 4.42
CA LEU A 71 -1.90 9.45 5.74
C LEU A 71 -3.09 9.47 6.71
N ILE A 72 -3.88 10.54 6.74
CA ILE A 72 -5.08 10.60 7.58
C ILE A 72 -6.06 9.48 7.20
N ALA A 73 -6.34 9.29 5.91
CA ALA A 73 -7.32 8.32 5.44
C ALA A 73 -6.88 6.86 5.65
N VAL A 74 -5.61 6.56 5.41
CA VAL A 74 -5.07 5.18 5.44
C VAL A 74 -4.56 4.81 6.81
N ASP A 75 -3.85 5.71 7.49
CA ASP A 75 -3.23 5.42 8.77
C ASP A 75 -4.27 5.32 9.89
N SER A 76 -5.32 6.15 9.86
CA SER A 76 -6.45 6.03 10.79
C SER A 76 -7.08 4.64 10.74
N VAL A 77 -7.35 4.11 9.55
CA VAL A 77 -7.97 2.78 9.40
C VAL A 77 -6.98 1.64 9.69
N SER A 78 -5.73 1.79 9.24
CA SER A 78 -4.66 0.81 9.49
C SER A 78 -4.43 0.63 10.99
N GLN A 79 -4.22 1.73 11.72
CA GLN A 79 -3.93 1.70 13.16
C GLN A 79 -5.15 1.31 14.00
N THR A 80 -6.36 1.75 13.64
CA THR A 80 -7.54 1.49 14.47
C THR A 80 -8.18 0.13 14.21
N THR A 81 -7.98 -0.45 13.01
CA THR A 81 -8.67 -1.67 12.57
C THR A 81 -7.70 -2.80 12.30
N VAL A 82 -6.72 -2.62 11.40
CA VAL A 82 -5.78 -3.69 11.01
C VAL A 82 -4.92 -4.10 12.21
N SER A 83 -4.40 -3.14 12.98
CA SER A 83 -3.59 -3.43 14.18
C SER A 83 -4.37 -4.26 15.21
N LYS A 84 -5.66 -3.96 15.44
CA LYS A 84 -6.50 -4.74 16.38
C LYS A 84 -6.73 -6.18 15.92
N VAL A 85 -6.90 -6.39 14.62
CA VAL A 85 -7.03 -7.75 14.06
C VAL A 85 -5.71 -8.52 14.23
N ARG A 86 -4.56 -7.85 14.00
CA ARG A 86 -3.23 -8.43 14.20
C ARG A 86 -2.95 -8.77 15.66
N GLU A 87 -3.33 -7.90 16.59
CA GLU A 87 -3.26 -8.13 18.03
C GLU A 87 -4.09 -9.35 18.44
N LEU A 88 -5.35 -9.42 17.98
CA LEU A 88 -6.23 -10.57 18.25
C LEU A 88 -5.63 -11.86 17.69
N ARG A 89 -5.08 -11.83 16.48
CA ARG A 89 -4.41 -12.99 15.86
C ARG A 89 -3.19 -13.43 16.68
N ASN A 90 -2.39 -12.49 17.18
CA ASN A 90 -1.23 -12.78 18.02
C ASN A 90 -1.64 -13.33 19.39
N HIS A 91 -2.68 -12.77 20.00
CA HIS A 91 -3.26 -13.27 21.24
C HIS A 91 -3.68 -14.73 21.08
N ILE A 92 -4.45 -15.07 20.05
CA ILE A 92 -4.91 -16.44 19.78
C ILE A 92 -3.76 -17.42 19.53
N LYS A 93 -2.64 -16.98 18.94
CA LYS A 93 -1.43 -17.81 18.81
C LYS A 93 -0.74 -18.08 20.13
N SER A 94 -0.79 -17.12 21.06
CA SER A 94 -0.16 -17.23 22.39
C SER A 94 -1.05 -17.96 23.41
N THR A 95 -2.36 -18.04 23.17
CA THR A 95 -3.32 -18.67 24.05
C THR A 95 -3.27 -20.20 23.93
N GLU A 96 -3.05 -20.91 25.03
CA GLU A 96 -3.06 -22.39 25.09
C GLU A 96 -4.48 -23.01 25.22
N LEU A 97 -5.52 -22.18 25.26
CA LEU A 97 -6.92 -22.62 25.42
C LEU A 97 -7.49 -23.33 24.18
N PHE A 98 -6.84 -23.20 23.02
CA PHE A 98 -7.27 -23.80 21.76
C PHE A 98 -6.32 -24.91 21.32
N THR A 99 -6.87 -25.94 20.68
CA THR A 99 -6.03 -26.94 20.00
C THR A 99 -5.29 -26.30 18.82
N ARG A 100 -4.14 -26.88 18.45
CA ARG A 100 -3.34 -26.42 17.30
C ARG A 100 -4.15 -26.27 16.01
N VAL A 101 -5.13 -27.16 15.78
CA VAL A 101 -5.99 -27.12 14.59
C VAL A 101 -6.96 -25.93 14.65
N GLN A 102 -7.57 -25.69 15.81
CA GLN A 102 -8.48 -24.54 16.02
C GLN A 102 -7.72 -23.21 15.92
N THR A 103 -6.55 -23.08 16.55
CA THR A 103 -5.69 -21.90 16.43
C THR A 103 -5.37 -21.62 14.96
N LYS A 104 -4.95 -22.64 14.20
CA LYS A 104 -4.64 -22.48 12.77
C LYS A 104 -5.86 -22.05 11.95
N MET A 105 -7.05 -22.61 12.24
CA MET A 105 -8.29 -22.26 11.55
C MET A 105 -8.70 -20.81 11.85
N ILE A 106 -8.69 -20.39 13.11
CA ILE A 106 -9.07 -19.03 13.51
C ILE A 106 -8.08 -18.01 12.94
N CYS A 107 -6.78 -18.25 13.07
CA CYS A 107 -5.77 -17.38 12.49
C CYS A 107 -5.92 -17.26 10.97
N LYS A 108 -6.34 -18.32 10.26
CA LYS A 108 -6.62 -18.25 8.82
C LYS A 108 -7.78 -17.30 8.51
N HIS A 109 -8.86 -17.34 9.29
CA HIS A 109 -9.99 -16.42 9.12
C HIS A 109 -9.59 -14.96 9.43
N LEU A 110 -8.82 -14.74 10.50
CA LEU A 110 -8.32 -13.41 10.84
C LEU A 110 -7.39 -12.86 9.76
N SER A 111 -6.47 -13.68 9.24
CA SER A 111 -5.62 -13.28 8.10
C SER A 111 -6.42 -12.97 6.84
N GLY A 112 -7.53 -13.69 6.60
CA GLY A 112 -8.45 -13.35 5.49
C GLY A 112 -9.14 -12.00 5.69
N ALA A 113 -9.54 -11.66 6.92
CA ALA A 113 -10.12 -10.37 7.25
C ALA A 113 -9.09 -9.23 7.12
N GLU A 114 -7.86 -9.42 7.60
CA GLU A 114 -6.74 -8.49 7.42
C GLU A 114 -6.53 -8.18 5.93
N LEU A 115 -6.41 -9.23 5.11
CA LEU A 115 -6.20 -9.10 3.67
C LEU A 115 -7.34 -8.35 2.98
N LEU A 116 -8.58 -8.57 3.39
CA LEU A 116 -9.74 -7.88 2.84
C LEU A 116 -9.74 -6.38 3.20
N ILE A 117 -9.35 -6.03 4.42
CA ILE A 117 -9.21 -4.62 4.84
C ILE A 117 -8.06 -3.96 4.06
N GLU A 118 -6.90 -4.60 3.97
CA GLU A 118 -5.75 -4.10 3.23
C GLU A 118 -6.07 -3.91 1.74
N LYS A 119 -6.86 -4.82 1.14
CA LYS A 119 -7.35 -4.68 -0.23
C LYS A 119 -8.22 -3.44 -0.41
N ILE A 120 -9.14 -3.17 0.51
CA ILE A 120 -9.99 -1.96 0.46
C ILE A 120 -9.13 -0.70 0.57
N LEU A 121 -8.10 -0.70 1.43
CA LEU A 121 -7.19 0.44 1.57
C LEU A 121 -6.39 0.70 0.29
N ILE A 122 -5.86 -0.36 -0.33
CA ILE A 122 -5.18 -0.27 -1.63
C ILE A 122 -6.12 0.24 -2.72
N GLN A 123 -7.37 -0.23 -2.78
CA GLN A 123 -8.34 0.29 -3.74
C GLN A 123 -8.62 1.77 -3.54
N ARG A 124 -8.80 2.22 -2.30
CA ARG A 124 -8.96 3.65 -1.99
C ARG A 124 -7.75 4.49 -2.39
N LEU A 125 -6.54 3.98 -2.18
CA LEU A 125 -5.30 4.63 -2.61
C LEU A 125 -5.26 4.80 -4.13
N GLN A 126 -5.66 3.78 -4.88
CA GLN A 126 -5.76 3.85 -6.33
C GLN A 126 -6.81 4.87 -6.79
N ASP A 127 -8.01 4.88 -6.17
CA ASP A 127 -9.07 5.84 -6.49
C ASP A 127 -8.64 7.29 -6.18
N LEU A 128 -7.88 7.50 -5.09
CA LEU A 128 -7.29 8.80 -4.77
C LEU A 128 -6.28 9.21 -5.85
N SER A 129 -5.45 8.30 -6.34
CA SER A 129 -4.52 8.59 -7.42
C SER A 129 -5.20 9.05 -8.70
N GLU A 130 -6.29 8.41 -9.12
CA GLU A 130 -7.05 8.86 -10.29
C GLU A 130 -7.55 10.29 -10.10
N ARG A 131 -8.11 10.59 -8.93
CA ARG A 131 -8.64 11.92 -8.62
C ARG A 131 -7.56 13.00 -8.57
N PHE A 132 -6.41 12.70 -7.97
CA PHE A 132 -5.32 13.68 -7.85
C PHE A 132 -4.57 13.89 -9.16
N ALA A 133 -4.38 12.84 -9.95
CA ALA A 133 -3.76 12.94 -11.28
C ALA A 133 -4.57 13.83 -12.23
N GLU A 134 -5.89 13.90 -12.07
CA GLU A 134 -6.76 14.80 -12.84
C GLU A 134 -6.74 16.26 -12.35
N VAL A 135 -6.60 16.48 -11.04
CA VAL A 135 -6.87 17.78 -10.40
C VAL A 135 -5.58 18.55 -10.06
N MET A 136 -4.48 17.87 -9.72
CA MET A 136 -3.22 18.49 -9.26
C MET A 136 -1.99 17.67 -9.66
N PRO A 137 -1.65 17.60 -10.96
CA PRO A 137 -0.34 17.07 -11.37
C PRO A 137 0.76 18.06 -10.94
N ASP A 138 1.66 17.62 -10.06
CA ASP A 138 2.90 18.35 -9.75
C ASP A 138 4.07 17.66 -10.45
N SER A 139 4.33 18.09 -11.68
CA SER A 139 5.44 17.56 -12.48
C SER A 139 6.82 18.11 -12.08
N PHE A 140 6.90 19.04 -11.12
CA PHE A 140 8.17 19.62 -10.69
C PHE A 140 8.76 18.87 -9.49
N ASP A 141 7.93 18.42 -8.56
CA ASP A 141 8.39 17.68 -7.38
C ASP A 141 7.35 16.63 -6.91
N PRO A 142 7.13 15.56 -7.69
CA PRO A 142 6.11 14.58 -7.40
C PRO A 142 6.41 13.80 -6.11
N MET A 143 5.35 13.28 -5.52
CA MET A 143 5.38 12.37 -4.39
C MET A 143 6.20 11.11 -4.74
N SER A 144 7.18 10.79 -3.91
CA SER A 144 8.05 9.63 -4.07
C SER A 144 8.09 8.77 -2.81
N LEU A 145 8.51 7.52 -2.95
CA LEU A 145 8.79 6.64 -1.82
C LEU A 145 9.88 7.23 -0.93
N GLU A 146 10.89 7.87 -1.51
CA GLU A 146 11.93 8.56 -0.75
C GLU A 146 11.33 9.58 0.21
N PHE A 147 10.45 10.46 -0.30
CA PHE A 147 9.80 11.48 0.52
C PHE A 147 8.99 10.86 1.67
N TYR A 148 8.26 9.77 1.42
CA TYR A 148 7.55 9.05 2.49
C TYR A 148 8.50 8.46 3.55
N LEU A 149 9.62 7.85 3.13
CA LEU A 149 10.58 7.28 4.06
C LEU A 149 11.30 8.38 4.87
N GLU A 150 11.57 9.54 4.27
CA GLU A 150 12.10 10.72 4.95
C GLU A 150 11.11 11.29 5.97
N PHE A 151 9.84 11.37 5.60
CA PHE A 151 8.77 11.80 6.50
C PHE A 151 8.70 10.93 7.77
N LEU A 152 8.95 9.63 7.64
CA LEU A 152 9.03 8.69 8.77
C LEU A 152 10.37 8.76 9.55
N GLY A 153 11.33 9.57 9.12
CA GLY A 153 12.65 9.69 9.74
C GLY A 153 13.54 8.45 9.54
N ILE A 154 13.32 7.68 8.47
CA ILE A 154 14.06 6.46 8.21
C ILE A 154 15.46 6.80 7.67
N PRO A 155 16.55 6.30 8.27
CA PRO A 155 17.90 6.57 7.78
C PRO A 155 18.14 5.87 6.43
N ALA A 156 18.95 6.51 5.58
CA ALA A 156 19.22 6.07 4.21
C ALA A 156 17.92 5.86 3.38
N SER A 157 16.96 6.77 3.54
CA SER A 157 15.70 6.83 2.79
C SER A 157 15.92 6.69 1.29
N TYR A 158 16.83 7.49 0.71
CA TYR A 158 17.19 7.46 -0.71
C TYR A 158 17.62 6.07 -1.19
N GLU A 159 18.61 5.45 -0.52
CA GLU A 159 19.14 4.14 -0.93
C GLU A 159 18.09 3.04 -0.83
N LYS A 160 17.28 3.05 0.23
CA LYS A 160 16.19 2.11 0.44
C LYS A 160 15.10 2.28 -0.62
N ALA A 161 14.67 3.51 -0.88
CA ALA A 161 13.66 3.83 -1.88
C ALA A 161 14.12 3.39 -3.27
N ARG A 162 15.33 3.80 -3.69
CA ARG A 162 15.93 3.40 -4.98
C ARG A 162 16.09 1.89 -5.10
N GLY A 163 16.47 1.21 -4.03
CA GLY A 163 16.58 -0.24 -3.99
C GLY A 163 15.24 -0.95 -4.24
N ILE A 164 14.17 -0.47 -3.61
CA ILE A 164 12.82 -1.00 -3.78
C ILE A 164 12.32 -0.70 -5.19
N VAL A 165 12.37 0.56 -5.62
CA VAL A 165 11.85 1.00 -6.93
C VAL A 165 12.60 0.31 -8.07
N SER A 166 13.94 0.24 -8.02
CA SER A 166 14.74 -0.44 -9.06
C SER A 166 14.45 -1.94 -9.13
N TYR A 167 14.15 -2.58 -7.99
CA TYR A 167 13.72 -3.97 -7.98
C TYR A 167 12.37 -4.13 -8.68
N CYS A 168 11.41 -3.24 -8.41
CA CYS A 168 10.08 -3.30 -8.99
C CYS A 168 10.10 -3.05 -10.50
N GLN A 169 10.85 -2.05 -10.96
CA GLN A 169 11.03 -1.74 -12.39
C GLN A 169 11.66 -2.90 -13.19
N LYS A 170 12.42 -3.80 -12.55
CA LYS A 170 13.07 -4.93 -13.23
C LYS A 170 12.25 -6.21 -13.23
N ASN A 171 11.35 -6.39 -12.26
CA ASN A 171 10.65 -7.66 -12.05
C ASN A 171 9.14 -7.56 -12.27
N VAL A 172 8.59 -6.34 -12.41
CA VAL A 172 7.15 -6.09 -12.48
C VAL A 172 6.78 -5.21 -13.71
N ALA A 173 7.76 -4.94 -14.59
CA ALA A 173 7.60 -4.17 -15.83
C ALA A 173 7.39 -5.05 -17.05
#